data_AF-A0A2D6AJI9-F1
#
_entry.id   AF-A0A2D6AJI9-F1
#
_cell.length_a   1.000
_cell.length_b   1.000
_cell.length_c   1.000
_cell.angle_alpha   90.00
_cell.angle_beta   90.00
_cell.angle_gamma   90.00
#
_symmetry.space_group_name_H-M   'P 1'
#
loop_
_entity.id
_entity.type
_entity.pdbx_description
1 polymer ?
#
loop_
_entity_poly.entity_id
_entity_poly.type
_entity_poly.pdbx_seq_one_letter_code
_entity_poly.pdbx_strand_id
1 'polypeptide(L)'
;MTRKTVKKRGNSNTTKVTTGSKFEAKHHREVRKAAMKVDFQSGLLTRGQICDKYGVWRSTLSKYENSGDWAYASKREAALASMHTKMIQKYSEGRATYSDQHLEELNTLKDSVLNAKSKEDLELWVLKAEAVMKIIRSERIALAMPNEYKYIEQKNENVYRVEDALKELDVQMGQPKKEPIIDGEFSHSVTDNPLSPADVVPDSN
;
A
#
# COMPACT_ATOMS: atom_id res chain seq x y z
N MET A 1 -14.84 -5.80 64.40
CA MET A 1 -15.01 -4.46 63.79
C MET A 1 -15.70 -4.61 62.44
N THR A 2 -16.98 -4.26 62.33
CA THR A 2 -17.77 -4.37 61.09
C THR A 2 -17.83 -3.01 60.40
N ARG A 3 -17.30 -2.91 59.16
CA ARG A 3 -17.36 -1.68 58.34
C ARG A 3 -18.82 -1.34 58.02
N LYS A 4 -19.30 -0.19 58.50
CA LYS A 4 -20.58 0.39 58.09
C LYS A 4 -20.44 1.00 56.70
N THR A 5 -21.29 0.60 55.76
CA THR A 5 -21.44 1.22 54.44
C THR A 5 -22.07 2.60 54.59
N VAL A 6 -21.29 3.65 54.31
CA VAL A 6 -21.78 5.03 54.28
C VAL A 6 -22.69 5.20 53.06
N LYS A 7 -24.00 5.36 53.29
CA LYS A 7 -24.94 5.77 52.24
C LYS A 7 -24.59 7.19 51.80
N LYS A 8 -24.15 7.35 50.56
CA LYS A 8 -23.93 8.67 49.94
C LYS A 8 -25.29 9.38 49.88
N ARG A 9 -25.52 10.35 50.78
CA ARG A 9 -26.71 11.22 50.73
C ARG A 9 -26.58 12.13 49.52
N GLY A 10 -27.39 11.87 48.49
CA GLY A 10 -27.57 12.82 47.40
C GLY A 10 -28.20 14.10 47.96
N ASN A 11 -27.62 15.24 47.61
CA ASN A 11 -28.10 16.55 48.02
C ASN A 11 -29.42 16.83 47.28
N SER A 12 -30.56 16.67 47.96
CA SER A 12 -31.89 16.87 47.38
C SER A 12 -32.33 18.33 47.53
N ASN A 13 -31.67 19.23 46.79
CA ASN A 13 -32.29 20.51 46.43
C ASN A 13 -33.06 20.30 45.13
N THR A 14 -34.13 19.51 45.22
CA THR A 14 -35.11 19.39 44.13
C THR A 14 -36.22 20.38 44.46
N THR A 15 -36.18 21.55 43.83
CA THR A 15 -37.38 22.36 43.62
C THR A 15 -38.46 21.41 43.12
N LYS A 16 -39.58 21.33 43.84
CA LYS A 16 -40.73 20.52 43.44
C LYS A 16 -41.31 21.13 42.16
N VAL A 17 -40.73 20.75 41.02
CA VAL A 17 -41.40 20.84 39.73
C VAL A 17 -42.57 19.88 39.85
N THR A 18 -43.77 20.43 39.97
CA THR A 18 -45.02 19.69 39.80
C THR A 18 -45.01 19.13 38.38
N THR A 19 -44.45 17.93 38.23
CA THR A 19 -44.53 17.15 37.00
C THR A 19 -45.98 17.09 36.57
N GLY A 20 -46.24 17.46 35.32
CA GLY A 20 -47.55 17.30 34.73
C GLY A 20 -47.93 15.82 34.58
N SER A 21 -48.94 15.57 33.77
CA SER A 21 -49.59 14.27 33.55
C SER A 21 -48.61 13.08 33.62
N LYS A 22 -49.08 11.92 34.13
CA LYS A 22 -48.32 10.64 34.11
C LYS A 22 -47.69 10.33 32.75
N PHE A 23 -48.33 10.81 31.68
CA PHE A 23 -47.85 10.71 30.31
C PHE A 23 -46.54 11.48 30.09
N GLU A 24 -46.43 12.71 30.56
CA GLU A 24 -45.23 13.54 30.46
C GLU A 24 -44.05 12.93 31.22
N ALA A 25 -44.30 12.41 32.42
CA ALA A 25 -43.26 11.73 33.20
C ALA A 25 -42.72 10.47 32.49
N LYS A 26 -43.60 9.71 31.82
CA LYS A 26 -43.20 8.56 31.00
C LYS A 26 -42.37 9.01 29.80
N HIS A 27 -42.83 10.04 29.10
CA HIS A 27 -42.14 10.60 27.94
C HIS A 27 -40.73 11.09 28.31
N HIS A 28 -40.58 11.86 29.39
CA HIS A 28 -39.27 12.31 29.87
C HIS A 28 -38.31 11.15 30.19
N ARG A 29 -38.82 10.03 30.72
CA ARG A 29 -38.02 8.83 30.99
C ARG A 29 -37.55 8.16 29.70
N GLU A 30 -38.40 8.10 28.68
CA GLU A 30 -38.06 7.54 27.36
C GLU A 30 -37.03 8.39 26.64
N VAL A 31 -37.21 9.72 26.63
CA VAL A 31 -36.24 10.66 26.06
C VAL A 31 -34.88 10.53 26.76
N ARG A 32 -34.87 10.48 28.10
CA ARG A 32 -33.63 10.27 28.86
C ARG A 32 -32.97 8.93 28.52
N LYS A 33 -33.75 7.85 28.39
CA LYS A 33 -33.25 6.53 28.00
C LYS A 33 -32.65 6.56 26.59
N ALA A 34 -33.29 7.24 25.64
CA ALA A 34 -32.77 7.39 24.28
C ALA A 34 -31.46 8.18 24.23
N ALA A 35 -31.38 9.31 24.95
CA ALA A 35 -30.14 10.10 25.04
C ALA A 35 -29.00 9.27 25.65
N MET A 36 -29.29 8.52 26.72
CA MET A 36 -28.31 7.63 27.33
C MET A 36 -27.87 6.50 26.39
N LYS A 37 -28.77 5.95 25.56
CA LYS A 37 -28.42 4.98 24.51
C LYS A 37 -27.39 5.57 23.55
N VAL A 38 -27.62 6.81 23.10
CA VAL A 38 -26.71 7.50 22.18
C VAL A 38 -25.33 7.66 22.79
N ASP A 39 -25.24 8.16 24.02
CA ASP A 39 -23.96 8.31 24.72
C ASP A 39 -23.25 6.96 24.92
N PHE A 40 -24.00 5.92 25.29
CA PHE A 40 -23.48 4.57 25.47
C PHE A 40 -22.91 3.98 24.18
N GLN A 41 -23.66 4.09 23.08
CA GLN A 41 -23.23 3.61 21.76
C GLN A 41 -22.12 4.48 21.15
N SER A 42 -22.04 5.76 21.52
CA SER A 42 -20.97 6.66 21.07
C SER A 42 -19.60 6.26 21.62
N GLY A 43 -19.53 5.65 22.81
CA GLY A 43 -18.26 5.25 23.42
C GLY A 43 -17.33 6.42 23.78
N LEU A 44 -17.84 7.65 23.83
CA LEU A 44 -17.08 8.84 24.25
C LEU A 44 -16.96 8.94 25.77
N LEU A 45 -17.95 8.42 26.49
CA LEU A 45 -17.97 8.35 27.94
C LEU A 45 -17.81 6.91 28.40
N THR A 46 -17.13 6.71 29.53
CA THR A 46 -17.11 5.42 30.22
C THR A 46 -18.50 5.11 30.78
N ARG A 47 -18.81 3.82 30.96
CA ARG A 47 -20.07 3.38 31.59
C ARG A 47 -20.32 4.04 32.96
N GLY A 48 -19.25 4.32 33.71
CA GLY A 48 -19.32 5.05 34.99
C GLY A 48 -19.74 6.51 34.83
N GLN A 49 -19.09 7.24 33.92
CA GLN A 49 -19.43 8.64 33.63
C GLN A 49 -20.85 8.80 33.09
N ILE A 50 -21.34 7.83 32.30
CA ILE A 50 -22.74 7.81 31.85
C ILE A 50 -23.68 7.66 33.05
N CYS A 51 -23.38 6.75 33.98
CA CYS A 51 -24.17 6.60 35.21
C CYS A 51 -24.20 7.90 36.02
N ASP A 52 -23.07 8.58 36.17
CA ASP A 52 -22.97 9.85 36.89
C ASP A 52 -23.73 10.98 36.16
N LYS A 53 -23.60 11.11 34.83
CA LYS A 53 -24.27 12.12 34.01
C LYS A 53 -25.80 12.02 34.07
N TYR A 54 -26.34 10.82 34.04
CA TYR A 54 -27.79 10.59 34.03
C TYR A 54 -28.37 10.28 35.43
N GLY A 55 -27.54 10.23 36.46
CA GLY A 55 -27.95 9.94 37.84
C GLY A 55 -28.56 8.53 38.00
N VAL A 56 -28.04 7.55 37.27
CA VAL A 56 -28.53 6.16 37.29
C VAL A 56 -27.51 5.22 37.92
N TRP A 57 -27.99 4.14 38.54
CA TRP A 57 -27.13 3.10 39.06
C TRP A 57 -26.60 2.22 37.92
N ARG A 58 -25.40 1.66 38.10
CA ARG A 58 -24.80 0.72 37.13
C ARG A 58 -25.73 -0.47 36.82
N SER A 59 -26.43 -1.00 37.81
CA SER A 59 -27.42 -2.07 37.62
C SER A 59 -28.58 -1.64 36.72
N THR A 60 -29.00 -0.37 36.77
CA THR A 60 -30.02 0.17 35.87
C THR A 60 -29.49 0.29 34.44
N LEU A 61 -28.24 0.73 34.26
CA LEU A 61 -27.60 0.79 32.95
C LEU A 61 -27.47 -0.62 32.34
N SER A 62 -26.99 -1.61 33.11
CA SER A 62 -26.91 -3.00 32.65
C SER A 62 -28.28 -3.61 32.35
N LYS A 63 -29.34 -3.23 33.08
CA LYS A 63 -30.71 -3.62 32.70
C LYS A 63 -31.09 -3.07 31.34
N TYR A 64 -30.73 -1.83 31.01
CA TYR A 64 -31.00 -1.27 29.69
C TYR A 64 -30.17 -1.91 28.57
N GLU A 65 -28.91 -2.25 28.86
CA GLU A 65 -28.02 -3.04 27.97
C GLU A 65 -28.55 -4.45 27.71
N ASN A 66 -29.09 -5.13 28.72
CA ASN A 66 -29.60 -6.49 28.56
C ASN A 66 -31.04 -6.54 28.01
N SER A 67 -31.84 -5.50 28.26
CA SER A 67 -33.24 -5.43 27.80
C SER A 67 -33.41 -4.81 26.41
N GLY A 68 -32.38 -4.14 25.92
CA GLY A 68 -32.39 -3.55 24.58
C GLY A 68 -31.06 -3.80 23.91
N ASP A 69 -31.05 -3.91 22.59
CA ASP A 69 -29.85 -4.18 21.81
C ASP A 69 -28.91 -2.95 21.79
N TRP A 70 -28.18 -2.77 22.89
CA TRP A 70 -27.27 -1.64 23.11
C TRP A 70 -25.85 -2.19 23.17
N ALA A 71 -25.12 -2.05 22.07
CA ALA A 71 -23.67 -2.30 22.06
C ALA A 71 -22.90 -1.06 22.52
N TYR A 72 -22.06 -1.22 23.53
CA TYR A 72 -21.21 -0.12 24.02
C TYR A 72 -20.19 0.27 22.94
N ALA A 73 -19.99 1.58 22.74
CA ALA A 73 -19.00 2.13 21.81
C ALA A 73 -19.13 1.71 20.32
N SER A 74 -20.21 1.06 19.92
CA SER A 74 -20.38 0.55 18.55
C SER A 74 -20.27 1.62 17.47
N LYS A 75 -20.73 2.85 17.72
CA LYS A 75 -20.60 3.96 16.76
C LYS A 75 -19.16 4.42 16.63
N ARG A 76 -18.39 4.43 17.72
CA ARG A 76 -16.96 4.75 17.69
C ARG A 76 -16.19 3.68 16.95
N GLU A 77 -16.47 2.40 17.22
CA GLU A 77 -15.83 1.29 16.52
C GLU A 77 -16.14 1.32 15.01
N ALA A 78 -17.40 1.54 14.63
CA ALA A 78 -17.79 1.69 13.23
C ALA A 78 -17.10 2.90 12.56
N ALA A 79 -16.97 4.03 13.26
CA ALA A 79 -16.25 5.20 12.75
C ALA A 79 -14.75 4.93 12.58
N LEU A 80 -14.11 4.25 13.53
CA LEU A 80 -12.71 3.85 13.45
C LEU A 80 -12.47 2.87 12.29
N ALA A 81 -13.34 1.87 12.13
CA ALA A 81 -13.27 0.94 11.02
C ALA A 81 -13.43 1.66 9.67
N SER A 82 -14.42 2.55 9.55
CA SER A 82 -14.62 3.34 8.34
C SER A 82 -13.43 4.24 8.01
N MET A 83 -12.86 4.93 9.02
CA MET A 83 -11.65 5.73 8.86
C MET A 83 -10.47 4.88 8.39
N HIS A 84 -10.26 3.72 9.01
CA HIS A 84 -9.19 2.81 8.65
C HIS A 84 -9.32 2.33 7.19
N THR A 85 -10.52 1.95 6.76
CA THR A 85 -10.79 1.56 5.38
C THR A 85 -10.52 2.70 4.40
N LYS A 86 -11.01 3.92 4.69
CA LYS A 86 -10.74 5.09 3.84
C LYS A 86 -9.26 5.44 3.76
N MET A 87 -8.54 5.29 4.86
CA MET A 87 -7.10 5.53 4.92
C MET A 87 -6.35 4.52 4.05
N ILE A 88 -6.68 3.23 4.15
CA ILE A 88 -6.12 2.19 3.28
C ILE A 88 -6.41 2.50 1.82
N GLN A 89 -7.65 2.86 1.49
CA GLN A 89 -8.04 3.17 0.12
C GLN A 89 -7.24 4.36 -0.43
N LYS A 90 -7.15 5.46 0.33
CA LYS A 90 -6.35 6.64 -0.05
C LYS A 90 -4.87 6.29 -0.26
N TYR A 91 -4.28 5.49 0.62
CA TYR A 91 -2.89 5.03 0.44
C TYR A 91 -2.76 4.12 -0.77
N SER A 92 -3.75 3.28 -1.06
CA SER A 92 -3.75 2.41 -2.23
C SER A 92 -3.84 3.20 -3.54
N GLU A 93 -4.75 4.16 -3.62
CA GLU A 93 -4.92 5.05 -4.78
C GLU A 93 -3.67 5.90 -4.99
N GLY A 94 -3.14 6.51 -3.92
CA GLY A 94 -1.91 7.29 -3.99
C GLY A 94 -0.71 6.49 -4.47
N ARG A 95 -0.56 5.21 -4.06
CA ARG A 95 0.55 4.36 -4.51
C ARG A 95 0.59 4.18 -6.03
N ALA A 96 -0.55 4.05 -6.70
CA ALA A 96 -0.60 3.96 -8.16
C ALA A 96 -0.14 5.28 -8.79
N THR A 97 -0.70 6.41 -8.34
CA THR A 97 -0.32 7.74 -8.85
C THR A 97 1.15 8.07 -8.65
N TYR A 98 1.71 7.77 -7.47
CA TYR A 98 3.14 7.99 -7.20
C TYR A 98 4.02 7.06 -8.06
N SER A 99 3.59 5.81 -8.27
CA SER A 99 4.31 4.89 -9.16
C SER A 99 4.36 5.44 -10.60
N ASP A 100 3.25 5.96 -11.12
CA ASP A 100 3.20 6.54 -12.47
C ASP A 100 4.08 7.80 -12.56
N GLN A 101 3.99 8.69 -11.55
CA GLN A 101 4.82 9.88 -11.47
C GLN A 101 6.32 9.54 -11.45
N HIS A 102 6.73 8.60 -10.61
CA HIS A 102 8.13 8.18 -10.54
C HIS A 102 8.62 7.65 -11.89
N LEU A 103 7.77 6.93 -12.63
CA LEU A 103 8.13 6.41 -13.93
C LEU A 103 8.29 7.54 -14.97
N GLU A 104 7.39 8.52 -14.96
CA GLU A 104 7.49 9.71 -15.80
C GLU A 104 8.77 10.52 -15.51
N GLU A 105 9.10 10.71 -14.24
CA GLU A 105 10.33 11.39 -13.81
C GLU A 105 11.59 10.64 -14.28
N LEU A 106 11.61 9.32 -14.15
CA LEU A 106 12.72 8.48 -14.62
C LEU A 106 12.86 8.49 -16.14
N ASN A 107 11.76 8.47 -16.89
CA ASN A 107 11.78 8.57 -18.35
C ASN A 107 12.28 9.95 -18.80
N THR A 108 11.83 11.02 -18.15
CA THR A 108 12.29 12.38 -18.43
C THR A 108 13.79 12.55 -18.18
N LEU A 109 14.29 11.94 -17.10
CA LEU A 109 15.73 11.91 -16.81
C LEU A 109 16.51 11.09 -17.84
N LYS A 110 15.99 9.92 -18.23
CA LYS A 110 16.58 9.09 -19.29
C LYS A 110 16.71 9.88 -20.58
N ASP A 111 15.66 10.58 -21.00
CA ASP A 111 15.69 11.40 -22.21
C ASP A 111 16.67 12.57 -22.08
N SER A 112 16.77 13.19 -20.91
CA SER A 112 17.73 14.27 -20.64
C SER A 112 19.19 13.79 -20.70
N VAL A 113 19.46 12.58 -20.18
CA VAL A 113 20.77 11.93 -20.24
C VAL A 113 21.14 11.56 -21.68
N LEU A 114 20.21 10.99 -22.45
CA LEU A 114 20.44 10.58 -23.84
C LEU A 114 20.63 11.78 -24.77
N ASN A 115 19.98 12.91 -24.49
CA ASN A 115 20.06 14.14 -25.30
C ASN A 115 21.16 15.11 -24.82
N ALA A 116 21.97 14.74 -23.84
CA ALA A 116 23.06 15.58 -23.35
C ALA A 116 24.11 15.80 -24.45
N LYS A 117 24.41 17.07 -24.74
CA LYS A 117 25.32 17.46 -25.84
C LYS A 117 26.77 17.64 -25.39
N SER A 118 26.98 17.85 -24.09
CA SER A 118 28.30 18.04 -23.49
C SER A 118 28.54 17.05 -22.37
N LYS A 119 29.82 16.78 -22.09
CA LYS A 119 30.22 15.90 -20.99
C LYS A 119 29.80 16.47 -19.62
N GLU A 120 29.87 17.78 -19.45
CA GLU A 120 29.46 18.48 -18.24
C GLU A 120 27.96 18.36 -17.99
N ASP A 121 27.14 18.50 -19.05
CA ASP A 121 25.69 18.27 -18.96
C ASP A 121 25.38 16.82 -18.60
N LEU A 122 26.11 15.86 -19.17
CA LEU A 122 25.93 14.45 -18.88
C LEU A 122 26.21 14.16 -17.39
N GLU A 123 27.32 14.66 -16.85
CA GLU A 123 27.66 14.51 -15.43
C GLU A 123 26.60 15.14 -14.52
N LEU A 124 26.09 16.33 -14.88
CA LEU A 124 25.01 16.99 -14.15
C LEU A 124 23.73 16.15 -14.14
N TRP A 125 23.32 15.60 -15.28
CA TRP A 125 22.11 14.78 -15.37
C TRP A 125 22.25 13.45 -14.64
N VAL A 126 23.44 12.84 -14.64
CA VAL A 126 23.73 11.63 -13.84
C VAL A 126 23.60 11.92 -12.35
N LEU A 127 24.18 13.01 -11.86
CA LEU A 127 24.05 13.41 -10.44
C LEU A 127 22.59 13.68 -10.04
N LYS A 128 21.81 14.33 -10.92
CA LYS A 128 20.37 14.52 -10.70
C LYS A 128 19.63 13.19 -10.67
N ALA A 129 19.94 12.27 -11.58
CA ALA A 129 19.31 10.95 -11.62
C ALA A 129 19.58 10.16 -10.34
N GLU A 130 20.80 10.19 -9.82
CA GLU A 130 21.13 9.55 -8.53
C GLU A 130 20.33 10.13 -7.36
N ALA A 131 20.18 11.46 -7.31
CA ALA A 131 19.40 12.13 -6.27
C ALA A 131 17.91 11.75 -6.35
N VAL A 132 17.32 11.78 -7.55
CA VAL A 132 15.92 11.39 -7.77
C VAL A 132 15.69 9.92 -7.44
N MET A 133 16.58 9.02 -7.84
CA MET A 133 16.49 7.60 -7.47
C MET A 133 16.50 7.38 -5.94
N LYS A 134 17.31 8.15 -5.20
CA LYS A 134 17.32 8.10 -3.72
C LYS A 134 15.99 8.57 -3.13
N ILE A 135 15.42 9.66 -3.67
CA ILE A 135 14.12 10.19 -3.25
C ILE A 135 13.03 9.16 -3.51
N ILE A 136 12.91 8.67 -4.74
CA ILE A 136 11.94 7.63 -5.14
C ILE A 136 12.04 6.41 -4.22
N ARG A 137 13.26 5.95 -3.93
CA ARG A 137 13.46 4.80 -3.02
C ARG A 137 12.97 5.09 -1.61
N SER A 138 13.24 6.28 -1.08
CA SER A 138 12.76 6.68 0.25
C SER A 138 11.23 6.80 0.32
N GLU A 139 10.60 7.33 -0.73
CA GLU A 139 9.14 7.42 -0.83
C GLU A 139 8.48 6.04 -0.94
N ARG A 140 9.08 5.14 -1.72
CA ARG A 140 8.62 3.74 -1.82
C ARG A 140 8.66 3.04 -0.47
N ILE A 141 9.72 3.22 0.32
CA ILE A 141 9.81 2.66 1.67
C ILE A 141 8.74 3.28 2.59
N ALA A 142 8.57 4.61 2.56
CA ALA A 142 7.60 5.31 3.39
C ALA A 142 6.15 4.89 3.08
N LEU A 143 5.85 4.60 1.81
CA LEU A 143 4.54 4.15 1.35
C LEU A 143 4.37 2.62 1.33
N ALA A 144 5.36 1.87 1.84
CA ALA A 144 5.41 0.41 1.78
C ALA A 144 5.11 -0.14 0.36
N MET A 145 5.67 0.52 -0.66
CA MET A 145 5.64 0.08 -2.04
C MET A 145 6.77 -0.93 -2.30
N PRO A 146 6.56 -1.96 -3.14
CA PRO A 146 7.64 -2.82 -3.61
C PRO A 146 8.74 -2.01 -4.28
N ASN A 147 10.00 -2.45 -4.25
CA ASN A 147 11.10 -1.73 -4.90
C ASN A 147 11.08 -1.82 -6.44
N GLU A 148 10.23 -2.69 -7.00
CA GLU A 148 10.16 -2.95 -8.44
C GLU A 148 8.86 -2.38 -9.03
N TYR A 149 8.94 -1.83 -10.24
CA TYR A 149 7.77 -1.52 -11.06
C TYR A 149 7.32 -2.81 -11.76
N LYS A 150 6.28 -3.46 -11.24
CA LYS A 150 5.59 -4.51 -12.01
C LYS A 150 4.54 -3.83 -12.89
N TYR A 151 4.82 -3.73 -14.18
CA TYR A 151 3.81 -3.41 -15.19
C TYR A 151 2.83 -4.57 -15.30
N ILE A 152 1.62 -4.40 -14.78
CA ILE A 152 0.50 -5.33 -15.00
C ILE A 152 -0.17 -4.98 -16.32
N GLU A 153 0.55 -5.03 -17.45
CA GLU A 153 -0.05 -4.90 -18.78
C GLU A 153 0.22 -6.07 -19.71
N GLN A 154 0.99 -7.08 -19.29
CA GLN A 154 1.19 -8.27 -20.09
C GLN A 154 0.73 -9.50 -19.31
N LYS A 155 -0.23 -10.22 -19.88
CA LYS A 155 -0.70 -11.55 -19.43
C LYS A 155 0.41 -12.62 -19.36
N ASN A 156 1.67 -12.25 -19.52
CA ASN A 156 2.83 -13.11 -19.41
C ASN A 156 3.75 -12.53 -18.32
N GLU A 157 3.73 -13.14 -17.13
CA GLU A 157 4.74 -12.90 -16.10
C GLU A 157 6.08 -13.45 -16.58
N ASN A 158 6.87 -12.63 -17.27
CA ASN A 158 8.31 -12.88 -17.37
C ASN A 158 9.00 -12.17 -16.21
N VAL A 159 9.21 -12.90 -15.13
CA VAL A 159 10.04 -12.48 -13.99
C VAL A 159 11.50 -12.64 -14.40
N TYR A 160 12.16 -11.54 -14.77
CA TYR A 160 13.61 -11.56 -15.01
C TYR A 160 14.34 -11.39 -13.69
N ARG A 161 14.98 -12.46 -13.19
CA ARG A 161 15.89 -12.36 -12.04
C ARG A 161 17.25 -11.87 -12.51
N VAL A 162 17.88 -11.00 -11.73
CA VAL A 162 19.24 -10.50 -12.01
C VAL A 162 20.26 -11.64 -12.08
N GLU A 163 20.01 -12.71 -11.33
CA GLU A 163 20.80 -13.95 -11.34
C GLU A 163 20.75 -14.68 -12.69
N ASP A 164 19.61 -14.61 -13.40
CA ASP A 164 19.43 -15.25 -14.70
C ASP A 164 20.14 -14.46 -15.81
N ALA A 165 20.13 -13.12 -15.74
CA ALA A 165 20.87 -12.26 -16.66
C ALA A 165 22.40 -12.41 -16.52
N LEU A 166 22.90 -12.64 -15.29
CA LEU A 166 24.31 -12.95 -15.05
C LEU A 166 24.70 -14.32 -15.60
N LYS A 167 23.80 -15.31 -15.52
CA LYS A 167 24.00 -16.64 -16.09
C LYS A 167 24.08 -16.63 -17.61
N GLU A 168 23.25 -15.83 -18.28
CA GLU A 168 23.29 -15.69 -19.74
C GLU A 168 24.57 -15.02 -20.23
N LEU A 169 25.10 -14.03 -19.50
CA LEU A 169 26.40 -13.42 -19.78
C LEU A 169 27.57 -14.40 -19.62
N ASP A 170 27.52 -15.25 -18.59
CA ASP A 170 28.57 -16.27 -18.35
C ASP A 170 28.56 -17.36 -19.43
N VAL A 171 27.38 -17.72 -19.94
CA VAL A 171 27.23 -18.67 -21.07
C VAL A 171 27.73 -18.07 -22.38
N GLN A 172 27.51 -16.78 -22.64
CA GLN A 172 28.02 -16.10 -23.84
C GLN A 172 29.54 -15.90 -23.83
N MET A 173 30.15 -15.76 -22.66
CA MET A 173 31.60 -15.60 -22.49
C MET A 173 32.36 -16.94 -22.56
N GLY A 174 31.68 -18.08 -22.34
CA GLY A 174 32.30 -19.40 -22.21
C GLY A 174 32.25 -20.31 -23.45
N GLN A 175 31.58 -19.93 -24.54
CA GLN A 175 31.49 -20.79 -25.74
C GLN A 175 32.23 -20.18 -26.94
N PRO A 176 33.27 -20.85 -27.48
CA PRO A 176 33.79 -20.48 -28.79
C PRO A 176 32.70 -20.75 -29.83
N LYS A 177 32.40 -19.75 -30.66
CA LYS A 177 31.45 -19.85 -31.78
C LYS A 177 31.76 -21.08 -32.63
N LYS A 178 30.96 -22.14 -32.49
CA LYS A 178 30.85 -23.19 -33.51
C LYS A 178 29.78 -22.74 -34.49
N GLU A 179 30.21 -22.39 -35.69
CA GLU A 179 29.31 -22.16 -36.82
C GLU A 179 28.53 -23.46 -37.11
N PRO A 180 27.21 -23.39 -37.37
CA PRO A 180 26.42 -24.56 -37.65
C PRO A 180 26.67 -25.05 -39.08
N ILE A 181 27.26 -26.25 -39.18
CA ILE A 181 27.21 -27.09 -40.37
C ILE A 181 25.73 -27.45 -40.61
N ILE A 182 25.22 -27.07 -41.79
CA ILE A 182 23.88 -27.42 -42.26
C ILE A 182 24.04 -28.65 -43.16
N ASP A 183 23.61 -29.82 -42.67
CA ASP A 183 23.56 -31.06 -43.44
C ASP A 183 22.21 -31.24 -44.14
N GLY A 184 22.22 -31.14 -45.47
CA GLY A 184 21.60 -32.13 -46.36
C GLY A 184 20.21 -31.87 -46.93
N GLU A 185 20.15 -31.39 -48.18
CA GLU A 185 19.30 -31.97 -49.24
C GLU A 185 20.01 -31.85 -50.62
N PHE A 186 19.90 -32.93 -51.41
CA PHE A 186 20.68 -33.29 -52.59
C PHE A 186 20.30 -32.54 -53.89
N SER A 187 21.27 -32.29 -54.77
CA SER A 187 21.14 -32.58 -56.22
C SER A 187 22.49 -32.69 -56.94
N HIS A 188 22.50 -33.52 -57.97
CA HIS A 188 23.64 -34.11 -58.69
C HIS A 188 24.36 -33.20 -59.70
N SER A 189 25.64 -33.53 -59.95
CA SER A 189 26.44 -33.35 -61.19
C SER A 189 26.66 -31.92 -61.70
N VAL A 190 27.86 -31.47 -62.06
CA VAL A 190 28.62 -31.89 -63.25
C VAL A 190 30.14 -31.68 -63.02
N THR A 191 30.91 -32.65 -63.49
CA THR A 191 32.36 -32.67 -63.68
C THR A 191 32.86 -31.53 -64.59
N ASP A 192 34.03 -30.96 -64.33
CA ASP A 192 35.12 -30.93 -65.32
C ASP A 192 36.42 -30.30 -64.77
N ASN A 193 37.35 -31.22 -64.51
CA ASN A 193 38.80 -31.24 -64.75
C ASN A 193 39.82 -30.20 -64.21
N PRO A 194 41.04 -30.70 -63.90
CA PRO A 194 42.13 -29.97 -63.25
C PRO A 194 43.13 -29.39 -64.25
N LEU A 195 43.98 -28.44 -63.82
CA LEU A 195 45.31 -28.18 -64.41
C LEU A 195 46.18 -27.38 -63.42
N SER A 196 47.24 -28.02 -62.94
CA SER A 196 48.54 -27.43 -62.58
C SER A 196 49.44 -27.58 -63.83
N PRO A 197 50.56 -26.85 -64.11
CA PRO A 197 51.51 -26.30 -63.13
C PRO A 197 52.30 -25.01 -63.51
N ALA A 198 53.13 -24.58 -62.55
CA ALA A 198 54.52 -24.10 -62.69
C ALA A 198 54.86 -22.67 -63.20
N ASP A 199 55.71 -22.04 -62.39
CA ASP A 199 56.81 -21.10 -62.67
C ASP A 199 56.44 -19.71 -63.24
N VAL A 200 56.94 -18.58 -62.73
CA VAL A 200 58.35 -18.17 -62.74
C VAL A 200 58.57 -17.03 -61.72
N VAL A 201 59.57 -17.19 -60.85
CA VAL A 201 60.27 -16.11 -60.11
C VAL A 201 61.32 -15.52 -61.06
N PRO A 202 61.61 -14.20 -61.05
CA PRO A 202 62.83 -13.78 -60.35
C PRO A 202 62.73 -12.47 -59.56
N ASP A 203 63.58 -12.44 -58.54
CA ASP A 203 64.07 -11.31 -57.74
C ASP A 203 64.31 -10.01 -58.52
N SER A 204 64.19 -8.87 -57.83
CA SER A 204 65.31 -7.92 -57.67
C SER A 204 65.01 -6.96 -56.51
N ASN A 205 66.00 -6.79 -55.62
CA ASN A 205 66.26 -5.52 -54.94
C ASN A 205 66.54 -4.40 -55.95
#